data_AF-A0A1Y0ESN7-F1
#
_entry.id   AF-A0A1Y0ESN7-F1
#
_cell.length_a   1.000
_cell.length_b   1.000
_cell.length_c   1.000
_cell.angle_alpha   90.00
_cell.angle_beta   90.00
_cell.angle_gamma   90.00
#
_symmetry.space_group_name_H-M   'P 1'
#
loop_
_entity.id
_entity.type
_entity.pdbx_description
1 polymer ?
#
loop_
_entity_poly.entity_id
_entity_poly.type
_entity_poly.pdbx_seq_one_letter_code
_entity_poly.pdbx_strand_id
1 'polypeptide(L)'
;MKRSILAGVAAAALGLLSMGALGAGLYWLAYPVLRPLLGHPHDWQGDGVWPATLLAGMLWALSFPLAGLVHRRLAASGRPPAWRRLSYLAMLWLGAVVAWLLVAPLMTPR
;
A
#
# COMPACT_ATOMS: atom_id res chain seq x y z
N MET A 1 -6.67 -23.14 -26.11
CA MET A 1 -6.86 -21.69 -26.28
C MET A 1 -7.95 -21.13 -25.35
N LYS A 2 -9.24 -21.50 -25.47
CA LYS A 2 -10.33 -20.96 -24.61
C LYS A 2 -10.10 -21.11 -23.10
N ARG A 3 -9.62 -22.27 -22.64
CA ARG A 3 -9.29 -22.53 -21.22
C ARG A 3 -8.11 -21.69 -20.71
N SER A 4 -7.12 -21.46 -21.55
CA SER A 4 -5.95 -20.62 -21.21
C SER A 4 -6.32 -19.14 -21.10
N ILE A 5 -7.21 -18.66 -21.98
CA ILE A 5 -7.77 -17.30 -21.89
C ILE A 5 -8.57 -17.15 -20.59
N LEU A 6 -9.43 -18.12 -20.28
CA LEU A 6 -10.21 -18.11 -19.04
C LEU A 6 -9.30 -18.08 -17.79
N ALA A 7 -8.26 -18.91 -17.77
CA ALA A 7 -7.28 -18.90 -16.70
C ALA A 7 -6.54 -17.56 -16.58
N GLY A 8 -6.17 -16.95 -17.70
CA GLY A 8 -5.54 -15.62 -17.72
C GLY A 8 -6.44 -14.52 -17.16
N VAL A 9 -7.72 -14.51 -17.56
CA VAL A 9 -8.72 -13.56 -17.03
C VAL A 9 -8.94 -13.77 -15.53
N ALA A 10 -9.06 -15.03 -15.10
CA ALA A 10 -9.21 -15.36 -13.68
C ALA A 10 -7.99 -14.90 -12.86
N ALA A 11 -6.77 -15.14 -13.36
CA ALA A 11 -5.55 -14.70 -12.71
C ALA A 11 -5.46 -13.16 -12.63
N ALA A 12 -5.84 -12.45 -13.69
CA ALA A 12 -5.87 -10.99 -13.70
C ALA A 12 -6.88 -10.43 -12.68
N ALA A 13 -8.09 -11.01 -12.63
CA ALA A 13 -9.11 -10.62 -11.66
C ALA A 13 -8.65 -10.89 -10.22
N LEU A 14 -8.06 -12.05 -9.95
CA LEU A 14 -7.50 -12.38 -8.64
C LEU A 14 -6.33 -11.46 -8.26
N GLY A 15 -5.47 -11.11 -9.21
CA GLY A 15 -4.40 -10.14 -8.99
C GLY A 15 -4.94 -8.77 -8.61
N LEU A 16 -5.97 -8.28 -9.33
CA LEU A 16 -6.62 -7.01 -9.02
C LEU A 16 -7.25 -7.02 -7.63
N LEU A 17 -7.98 -8.09 -7.29
CA LEU A 17 -8.60 -8.25 -5.97
C LEU A 17 -7.55 -8.35 -4.86
N SER A 18 -6.46 -9.07 -5.09
CA SER A 18 -5.35 -9.18 -4.13
C SER A 18 -4.70 -7.82 -3.88
N MET A 19 -4.52 -7.01 -4.93
CA MET A 19 -3.94 -5.68 -4.80
C MET A 19 -4.89 -4.70 -4.11
N GLY A 20 -6.19 -4.81 -4.36
CA GLY A 20 -7.21 -4.04 -3.65
C GLY A 20 -7.30 -4.43 -2.17
N ALA A 21 -7.27 -5.72 -1.87
CA ALA A 21 -7.21 -6.22 -0.49
C ALA A 21 -5.95 -5.74 0.23
N LEU A 22 -4.79 -5.72 -0.45
CA LEU A 22 -3.56 -5.15 0.08
C LEU A 22 -3.73 -3.66 0.38
N GLY A 23 -4.23 -2.86 -0.57
CA GLY A 23 -4.47 -1.43 -0.38
C GLY A 23 -5.38 -1.14 0.81
N ALA A 24 -6.49 -1.87 0.94
CA ALA A 24 -7.40 -1.76 2.08
C ALA A 24 -6.71 -2.16 3.39
N GLY A 25 -5.91 -3.24 3.39
CA GLY A 25 -5.13 -3.65 4.55
C GLY A 25 -4.10 -2.59 4.98
N LEU A 26 -3.46 -1.93 4.02
CA LEU A 26 -2.54 -0.82 4.28
C LEU A 26 -3.25 0.38 4.91
N TYR A 27 -4.49 0.66 4.51
CA TYR A 27 -5.29 1.69 5.16
C TYR A 27 -5.49 1.39 6.64
N TRP A 28 -5.90 0.16 6.96
CA TRP A 28 -6.10 -0.26 8.34
C TRP A 28 -4.80 -0.25 9.14
N LEU A 29 -3.68 -0.62 8.53
CA LEU A 29 -2.36 -0.57 9.16
C LEU A 29 -1.92 0.88 9.48
N ALA A 30 -2.27 1.83 8.61
CA ALA A 30 -1.99 3.25 8.74
C ALA A 30 -3.15 4.06 9.36
N TYR A 31 -4.20 3.38 9.83
CA TYR A 31 -5.44 3.96 10.33
C TYR A 31 -5.27 5.09 11.35
N PRO A 32 -4.37 5.01 12.37
CA PRO A 32 -4.24 6.09 13.35
C PRO A 32 -3.83 7.43 12.72
N VAL A 33 -3.12 7.42 11.59
CA VAL A 33 -2.70 8.63 10.88
C VAL A 33 -3.72 9.02 9.81
N LEU A 34 -4.29 8.04 9.11
CA LEU A 34 -5.16 8.31 7.98
C LEU A 34 -6.60 8.66 8.38
N ARG A 35 -7.11 8.11 9.49
CA ARG A 35 -8.50 8.31 9.93
C ARG A 35 -8.90 9.80 10.07
N PRO A 36 -8.10 10.70 10.69
CA PRO A 36 -8.47 12.10 10.79
C PRO A 36 -8.57 12.82 9.44
N LEU A 37 -7.91 12.29 8.41
CA LEU A 37 -7.82 12.91 7.08
C LEU A 37 -8.81 12.30 6.08
N LEU A 38 -9.00 10.98 6.14
CA LEU A 38 -9.75 10.20 5.16
C LEU A 38 -11.04 9.59 5.73
N GLY A 39 -11.29 9.69 7.03
CA GLY A 39 -12.51 9.19 7.66
C GLY A 39 -12.55 7.67 7.86
N HIS A 40 -13.73 7.10 8.06
CA HIS A 40 -13.88 5.65 8.16
C HIS A 40 -14.13 5.04 6.77
N PRO A 41 -13.58 3.86 6.43
CA PRO A 41 -13.79 3.26 5.12
C PRO A 41 -15.26 2.96 4.78
N HIS A 42 -16.10 2.82 5.81
CA HIS A 42 -17.55 2.64 5.62
C HIS A 42 -18.25 3.90 5.09
N ASP A 43 -17.65 5.06 5.33
CA ASP A 43 -18.19 6.36 4.90
C ASP A 43 -17.71 6.73 3.49
N TRP A 44 -16.79 5.95 2.90
CA TRP A 44 -16.26 6.20 1.57
C TRP A 44 -17.30 5.91 0.50
N GLN A 45 -17.50 6.87 -0.38
CA GLN A 45 -18.44 6.77 -1.48
C GLN A 45 -17.81 7.36 -2.74
N GLY A 46 -18.23 6.87 -3.90
CA GLY A 46 -17.79 7.37 -5.21
C GLY A 46 -16.87 6.42 -5.97
N ASP A 47 -16.82 6.63 -7.28
CA ASP A 47 -16.17 5.73 -8.24
C ASP A 47 -14.63 5.68 -8.07
N GLY A 48 -14.05 6.69 -7.42
CA GLY A 48 -12.61 6.81 -7.20
C GLY A 48 -12.05 5.98 -6.04
N VAL A 49 -12.91 5.45 -5.16
CA VAL A 49 -12.48 4.69 -3.97
C VAL A 49 -11.73 3.43 -4.37
N TRP A 50 -12.25 2.67 -5.33
CA TRP A 50 -11.63 1.42 -5.78
C TRP A 50 -10.30 1.64 -6.53
N PRO A 51 -10.22 2.55 -7.53
CA PRO A 51 -8.94 2.93 -8.14
C PRO A 51 -7.91 3.44 -7.13
N ALA A 52 -8.32 4.27 -6.17
CA ALA A 52 -7.43 4.76 -5.12
C ALA A 52 -6.88 3.60 -4.28
N THR A 53 -7.74 2.66 -3.87
CA THR A 53 -7.35 1.49 -3.08
C THR A 53 -6.33 0.62 -3.83
N LEU A 54 -6.55 0.37 -5.12
CA LEU A 54 -5.61 -0.36 -5.97
C LEU A 54 -4.27 0.36 -6.08
N LEU A 55 -4.29 1.66 -6.37
CA LEU A 55 -3.09 2.46 -6.53
C LEU A 55 -2.31 2.59 -5.22
N ALA A 56 -2.98 2.66 -4.07
CA ALA A 56 -2.31 2.63 -2.77
C ALA A 56 -1.49 1.34 -2.60
N GLY A 57 -2.07 0.18 -2.93
CA GLY A 57 -1.38 -1.11 -2.90
C GLY A 57 -0.18 -1.16 -3.85
N MET A 58 -0.33 -0.65 -5.07
CA MET A 58 0.74 -0.61 -6.07
C MET A 58 1.87 0.35 -5.67
N LEU A 59 1.55 1.58 -5.26
CA LEU A 59 2.52 2.60 -4.87
C LEU A 59 3.30 2.20 -3.62
N TRP A 60 2.68 1.45 -2.71
CA TRP A 60 3.35 0.96 -1.51
C TRP A 60 4.59 0.11 -1.82
N ALA A 61 4.61 -0.61 -2.95
CA ALA A 61 5.77 -1.40 -3.37
C ALA A 61 7.05 -0.56 -3.54
N LEU A 62 6.92 0.74 -3.85
CA LEU A 62 8.05 1.67 -3.95
C LEU A 62 8.76 1.92 -2.61
N SER A 63 8.11 1.57 -1.50
CA SER A 63 8.68 1.70 -0.16
C SER A 63 9.75 0.64 0.12
N PHE A 64 9.69 -0.53 -0.54
CA PHE A 64 10.65 -1.63 -0.35
C PHE A 64 12.09 -1.25 -0.74
N PRO A 65 12.39 -0.69 -1.93
CA PRO A 65 13.74 -0.29 -2.26
C PRO A 65 14.28 0.81 -1.31
N LEU A 66 13.41 1.75 -0.89
CA LEU A 66 13.78 2.79 0.09
C LEU A 66 14.10 2.19 1.46
N ALA A 67 13.25 1.29 1.95
CA ALA A 67 13.45 0.57 3.21
C ALA A 67 14.74 -0.28 3.15
N GLY A 68 14.99 -0.95 2.04
CA GLY A 68 16.20 -1.72 1.79
C GLY A 68 17.46 -0.88 1.80
N LEU A 69 17.44 0.31 1.19
CA LEU A 69 18.56 1.26 1.20
C LEU A 69 18.89 1.70 2.63
N VAL A 70 17.87 2.10 3.41
CA VAL A 70 18.06 2.51 4.81
C VAL A 70 18.58 1.36 5.66
N HIS A 71 18.02 0.17 5.48
CA HIS A 71 18.45 -1.04 6.19
C HIS A 71 19.92 -1.37 5.92
N ARG A 72 20.37 -1.26 4.66
CA ARG A 72 21.77 -1.45 4.27
C ARG A 72 22.69 -0.40 4.87
N ARG A 73 22.29 0.88 4.88
CA ARG A 73 23.07 1.95 5.51
C ARG A 73 23.22 1.73 7.02
N LEU A 74 22.15 1.32 7.69
CA LEU A 74 22.20 0.99 9.12
C LEU A 74 23.08 -0.23 9.40
N ALA A 75 23.05 -1.24 8.53
CA ALA A 75 23.96 -2.38 8.60
C ALA A 75 25.42 -1.95 8.52
N ALA A 76 25.76 -1.07 7.56
CA ALA A 76 27.11 -0.56 7.39
C ALA A 76 27.59 0.28 8.59
N SER A 77 26.66 0.93 9.31
CA SER A 77 26.96 1.68 10.54
C SER A 77 27.11 0.81 11.80
N GLY A 78 27.10 -0.52 11.68
CA GLY A 78 27.25 -1.45 12.81
C GLY A 78 26.05 -1.49 13.76
N ARG A 79 24.88 -0.99 13.35
CA ARG A 79 23.68 -0.97 14.20
C ARG A 79 23.12 -2.39 14.42
N PRO A 80 22.55 -2.66 15.60
CA PRO A 80 22.05 -3.99 15.92
C PRO A 80 20.90 -4.43 15.00
N PRO A 81 20.72 -5.74 14.77
CA PRO A 81 19.69 -6.26 13.87
C PRO A 81 18.27 -5.79 14.20
N ALA A 82 17.95 -5.62 15.48
CA ALA A 82 16.65 -5.12 15.92
C ALA A 82 16.36 -3.72 15.36
N TRP A 83 17.33 -2.80 15.44
CA TRP A 83 17.18 -1.43 14.92
C TRP A 83 17.00 -1.39 13.41
N ARG A 84 17.70 -2.28 12.70
CA ARG A 84 17.58 -2.45 11.26
C ARG A 84 16.22 -3.00 10.83
N ARG A 85 15.61 -3.87 11.63
CA ARG A 85 14.25 -4.40 11.38
C ARG A 85 13.19 -3.35 11.71
N LEU A 86 13.33 -2.64 12.82
CA LEU A 86 12.42 -1.57 13.22
C LEU A 86 12.39 -0.43 12.20
N SER A 87 13.56 0.05 11.76
CA SER A 87 13.64 1.07 10.71
C SER A 87 13.04 0.62 9.38
N TYR A 88 13.24 -0.65 9.00
CA TYR A 88 12.64 -1.22 7.80
C TYR A 88 11.11 -1.24 7.90
N LEU A 89 10.57 -1.74 9.01
CA LEU A 89 9.12 -1.75 9.28
C LEU A 89 8.54 -0.33 9.33
N ALA A 90 9.23 0.61 9.98
CA ALA A 90 8.83 2.00 10.04
C ALA A 90 8.78 2.63 8.63
N MET A 91 9.75 2.31 7.77
CA MET A 91 9.77 2.86 6.41
C MET A 91 8.65 2.28 5.54
N LEU A 92 8.33 0.99 5.70
CA LEU A 92 7.17 0.39 5.03
C LEU A 92 5.84 0.97 5.54
N TRP A 93 5.73 1.21 6.85
CA TRP A 93 4.55 1.81 7.44
C TRP A 93 4.36 3.27 6.99
N LEU A 94 5.43 4.07 6.99
CA LEU A 94 5.41 5.43 6.43
C LEU A 94 5.04 5.41 4.94
N GLY A 95 5.58 4.44 4.20
CA GLY A 95 5.21 4.20 2.82
C GLY A 95 3.72 3.96 2.61
N ALA A 96 3.06 3.24 3.53
CA ALA A 96 1.62 2.99 3.48
C ALA A 96 0.82 4.28 3.68
N VAL A 97 1.23 5.11 4.65
CA VAL A 97 0.64 6.44 4.88
C VAL A 97 0.79 7.30 3.63
N VAL A 98 2.01 7.43 3.10
CA VAL A 98 2.29 8.27 1.93
C VAL A 98 1.53 7.78 0.70
N ALA A 99 1.49 6.47 0.44
CA ALA A 99 0.77 5.90 -0.69
C ALA A 99 -0.72 6.30 -0.66
N TRP A 100 -1.37 6.20 0.50
CA TRP A 100 -2.77 6.62 0.68
C TRP A 100 -2.97 8.11 0.50
N LEU A 101 -2.09 8.95 1.05
CA LEU A 101 -2.19 10.40 0.89
C LEU A 101 -2.04 10.85 -0.57
N LEU A 102 -1.21 10.16 -1.37
CA LEU A 102 -1.04 10.48 -2.79
C LEU A 102 -2.28 10.14 -3.63
N VAL A 103 -3.05 9.12 -3.24
CA VAL A 103 -4.22 8.66 -4.02
C VAL A 103 -5.54 9.19 -3.49
N ALA A 104 -5.58 9.72 -2.26
CA ALA A 104 -6.77 10.33 -1.65
C ALA A 104 -7.50 11.34 -2.54
N PRO A 105 -6.83 12.20 -3.35
CA PRO A 105 -7.54 13.13 -4.25
C PRO A 105 -8.41 12.46 -5.31
N LEU A 106 -8.23 11.16 -5.59
CA LEU A 106 -9.09 10.40 -6.49
C LEU A 106 -10.47 10.13 -5.87
N MET A 107 -10.58 10.16 -4.54
CA MET A 107 -11.80 9.83 -3.81
C MET A 107 -12.76 11.01 -3.66
N THR A 108 -12.25 12.24 -3.82
CA THR A 108 -13.08 13.45 -3.77
C THR A 108 -13.76 13.71 -5.13
N PRO A 109 -15.08 13.93 -5.17
CA PRO A 109 -15.75 14.37 -6.40
C PRO A 109 -15.19 15.75 -6.79
N ARG A 110 -14.84 15.90 -8.08
CA ARG A 110 -14.40 17.18 -8.66
C ARG A 110 -15.59 18.05 -9.01
#